data_AF-A0A1K1KKU2-F1
#
_entry.id   AF-A0A1K1KKU2-F1
#
_cell.length_a   1.000
_cell.length_b   1.000
_cell.length_c   1.000
_cell.angle_alpha   90.00
_cell.angle_beta   90.00
_cell.angle_gamma   90.00
#
_symmetry.space_group_name_H-M   'P 1'
#
loop_
_entity.id
_entity.type
_entity.pdbx_description
1 polymer ?
#
loop_
_entity_poly.entity_id
_entity_poly.type
_entity_poly.pdbx_seq_one_letter_code
_entity_poly.pdbx_strand_id
1 'polypeptide(L)' 'MSLTAKASTEELVETVMDKRSCSYQEAILFLLRYAQKSKN' A
#
# COMPACT_ATOMS: atom_id res chain seq x y z
N MET A 1 -17.54 -0.19 -16.05
CA MET A 1 -16.94 -0.56 -14.74
C MET A 1 -16.81 0.72 -13.94
N SER A 2 -17.66 0.90 -12.92
CA SER A 2 -17.55 2.04 -12.02
C SER A 2 -16.29 1.85 -11.19
N LEU A 3 -15.34 2.80 -11.28
CA LEU A 3 -14.17 2.87 -10.40
C LEU A 3 -14.67 3.18 -8.99
N THR A 4 -15.21 2.18 -8.29
CA THR A 4 -15.49 2.30 -6.85
C THR A 4 -14.15 2.26 -6.15
N ALA A 5 -13.59 3.45 -5.93
CA ALA A 5 -12.33 3.74 -5.27
C ALA A 5 -12.38 3.42 -3.75
N LYS A 6 -12.65 2.17 -3.43
CA LYS A 6 -12.37 1.56 -2.12
C LYS A 6 -11.47 0.37 -2.38
N ALA A 7 -10.23 0.64 -2.81
CA ALA A 7 -9.20 -0.36 -2.65
C ALA A 7 -9.13 -0.68 -1.14
N SER A 8 -9.34 -1.92 -0.77
CA SER A 8 -9.21 -2.31 0.62
C SER A 8 -7.74 -2.10 1.05
N THR A 9 -7.49 -1.89 2.34
CA THR A 9 -6.11 -1.81 2.83
C THR A 9 -5.32 -3.07 2.49
N GLU A 10 -6.01 -4.22 2.42
CA GLU A 10 -5.44 -5.51 2.04
C GLU A 10 -4.99 -5.53 0.58
N GLU A 11 -5.85 -5.10 -0.36
CA GLU A 11 -5.51 -5.00 -1.79
C GLU A 11 -4.33 -4.04 -2.03
N LEU A 12 -4.26 -2.96 -1.25
CA LEU A 12 -3.13 -2.02 -1.31
C LEU A 12 -1.83 -2.68 -0.85
N VAL A 13 -1.88 -3.47 0.23
CA VAL A 13 -0.70 -4.18 0.75
C VAL A 13 -0.25 -5.25 -0.24
N GLU A 14 -1.16 -6.05 -0.78
CA GLU A 14 -0.86 -7.05 -1.80
C GLU A 14 -0.23 -6.42 -3.04
N THR A 15 -0.76 -5.29 -3.51
CA THR A 15 -0.20 -4.55 -4.64
C THR A 15 1.23 -4.08 -4.37
N VAL A 16 1.52 -3.61 -3.16
CA VAL A 16 2.86 -3.17 -2.79
C VAL A 16 3.82 -4.35 -2.69
N MET A 17 3.37 -5.47 -2.11
CA MET A 17 4.15 -6.71 -2.03
C MET A 17 4.54 -7.21 -3.43
N ASP A 18 3.58 -7.26 -4.36
CA ASP A 18 3.81 -7.70 -5.73
C ASP A 18 4.77 -6.77 -6.47
N LYS A 19 4.46 -5.46 -6.50
CA LYS A 19 5.26 -4.48 -7.24
C LYS A 19 6.68 -4.29 -6.74
N ARG A 20 6.92 -4.55 -5.45
CA ARG A 20 8.26 -4.40 -4.84
C ARG A 20 8.92 -5.73 -4.50
N SER A 21 8.24 -6.85 -4.77
CA SER A 21 8.68 -8.20 -4.41
C SER A 21 9.18 -8.25 -2.97
N CYS A 22 8.37 -7.76 -2.03
CA CYS A 22 8.72 -7.65 -0.61
C CYS A 22 7.75 -8.41 0.28
N SER A 23 8.14 -8.62 1.53
CA SER A 23 7.29 -9.24 2.55
C SER A 23 6.16 -8.31 2.99
N TYR A 24 5.13 -8.88 3.59
CA TYR A 24 4.01 -8.12 4.17
C TYR A 24 4.48 -7.02 5.14
N GLN A 25 5.41 -7.37 6.04
CA GLN A 25 5.95 -6.41 7.01
C GLN A 25 6.67 -5.24 6.32
N GLU A 26 7.44 -5.51 5.27
CA GLU A 26 8.11 -4.47 4.49
C GLU A 26 7.09 -3.59 3.73
N ALA A 27 6.06 -4.18 3.15
CA ALA A 27 4.99 -3.45 2.47
C ALA A 27 4.28 -2.47 3.42
N ILE A 28 3.97 -2.89 4.65
CA ILE A 28 3.40 -2.02 5.68
C ILE A 28 4.36 -0.87 6.04
N LEU A 29 5.66 -1.16 6.22
CA LEU A 29 6.66 -0.12 6.50
C LEU A 29 6.76 0.91 5.36
N PHE A 30 6.68 0.48 4.10
CA PHE A 30 6.64 1.39 2.96
C PHE A 30 5.41 2.31 2.99
N LEU A 31 4.23 1.74 3.25
CA LEU A 31 2.99 2.49 3.34
C LEU A 31 3.01 3.50 4.49
N LEU A 32 3.54 3.11 5.66
CA LEU A 32 3.70 4.02 6.81
C LEU A 32 4.65 5.17 6.49
N ARG A 33 5.81 4.89 5.89
CA ARG A 33 6.76 5.93 5.46
C ARG A 33 6.13 6.89 4.45
N TYR A 34 5.35 6.36 3.51
CA TYR A 34 4.63 7.17 2.53
C TYR A 34 3.61 8.11 3.20
N ALA A 35 2.80 7.57 4.12
CA ALA A 35 1.80 8.36 4.86
C ALA A 35 2.44 9.44 5.74
N GLN A 36 3.59 9.16 6.36
CA GLN A 36 4.35 10.14 7.13
C GLN A 36 4.96 11.23 6.24
N LYS A 37 5.48 10.87 5.06
CA LYS A 37 6.04 11.84 4.10
C LYS A 37 4.97 12.79 3.54
N SER A 38 3.73 12.33 3.41
CA SER A 38 2.62 13.18 2.93
C SER A 38 2.14 14.23 3.94
N LYS A 39 2.59 14.17 5.20
CA LYS A 39 2.20 15.11 6.27
C LYS A 39 3.18 16.27 6.49
N ASN A 40 4.34 16.25 5.82
CA ASN A 40 5.33 17.34 5.78
C ASN A 40 5.33 17.97 4.40
#